data_AF-A0A916QL08-F1
#
_entry.id   AF-A0A916QL08-F1
#
_cell.length_a   1.000
_cell.length_b   1.000
_cell.length_c   1.000
_cell.angle_alpha   90.00
_cell.angle_beta   90.00
_cell.angle_gamma   90.00
#
_symmetry.space_group_name_H-M   'P 1'
#
loop_
_entity.id
_entity.type
_entity.pdbx_description
1 polymer ?
#
loop_
_entity_poly.entity_id
_entity_poly.type
_entity_poly.pdbx_seq_one_letter_code
_entity_poly.pdbx_strand_id
1 'polypeptide(L)'
;MTRDFKFKHLFSSTLFENELDLCKMFNKNNVAFQYDFLNDDIDINPDNAKRSKLYRFAPELVEAMLSDKPLVFYQNPPYATSGDLRFDSVHHKAGVANSATHDLMKEADIGHASENLYSQFFYRCNMFRERFHLSHVVLATFTKSQFMAGGNYFGKLTDYLFSRYEYKSGFLLNAGEFNDTSSEWGISFTILESRNNQKYSVPEEFPLTVKAIEPRFGVINISEHMLQNLDTKDFLSKWVRDALPKAKEIDWCEPDTYPTFTSAFKTKEKSAHKPPKYPKEALGYAWNKANNVEKSKLETALFSACYRDGNGFPIMKENFDRVIINFAIRKATKHSWIFDKDNYSKPSRKLLDDPKTYNQVLADCVVYSLFNTYSYQVSLKNVEYKNNLYDIKNQFFWLTKQEIGKIAAENKNSDMGFEIMDDDERFVASWLNSHREFLSNEAKIVLTDATNVLKETFRYRVLLDEDYPEFNLLRWDAGWEQIRRIIHNTKASASYNDYFKPSYNNLEQKINGYIYDYGFLKR
;
A
#
# COMPACT_ATOMS: atom_id res chain seq x y z
N MET A 1 4.69 10.01 28.62
CA MET A 1 3.99 11.17 28.03
C MET A 1 3.94 12.40 28.94
N THR A 2 3.73 12.25 30.26
CA THR A 2 3.54 13.39 31.20
C THR A 2 4.63 13.56 32.26
N ARG A 3 5.59 12.61 32.34
CA ARG A 3 6.61 12.48 33.41
C ARG A 3 7.33 13.79 33.77
N ASP A 4 7.71 14.58 32.77
CA ASP A 4 8.61 15.71 32.96
C ASP A 4 7.86 17.05 33.20
N PHE A 5 6.54 16.99 33.42
CA PHE A 5 5.67 18.16 33.60
C PHE A 5 4.84 18.06 34.89
N LYS A 6 4.41 19.22 35.42
CA LYS A 6 3.50 19.30 36.57
C LYS A 6 2.12 19.73 36.12
N PHE A 7 1.11 18.98 36.52
CA PHE A 7 -0.28 19.24 36.17
C PHE A 7 -1.09 19.53 37.43
N LYS A 8 -1.97 20.52 37.35
CA LYS A 8 -2.96 20.80 38.40
C LYS A 8 -4.08 19.76 38.37
N HIS A 9 -4.53 19.39 37.18
CA HIS A 9 -5.56 18.38 36.93
C HIS A 9 -5.01 17.39 35.91
N LEU A 10 -4.72 16.16 36.34
CA LEU A 10 -4.26 15.08 35.47
C LEU A 10 -5.01 13.79 35.84
N PHE A 11 -5.63 13.21 34.83
CA PHE A 11 -6.36 11.95 34.91
C PHE A 11 -5.74 11.00 33.90
N SER A 12 -5.24 9.86 34.37
CA SER A 12 -4.57 8.87 33.51
C SER A 12 -5.31 7.55 33.58
N SER A 13 -5.66 7.00 32.42
CA SER A 13 -6.29 5.69 32.34
C SER A 13 -5.65 4.80 31.28
N THR A 14 -5.65 3.51 31.55
CA THR A 14 -5.25 2.44 30.63
C THR A 14 -5.97 1.15 31.02
N LEU A 15 -5.88 0.14 30.16
CA LEU A 15 -6.39 -1.21 30.43
C LEU A 15 -5.51 -1.97 31.42
N PHE A 16 -4.25 -1.58 31.60
CA PHE A 16 -3.25 -2.38 32.32
C PHE A 16 -2.83 -1.75 33.65
N GLU A 17 -3.08 -2.45 34.77
CA GLU A 17 -2.81 -1.92 36.12
C GLU A 17 -1.31 -1.63 36.35
N ASN A 18 -0.41 -2.45 35.78
CA ASN A 18 1.04 -2.25 35.90
C ASN A 18 1.52 -0.93 35.27
N GLU A 19 0.87 -0.45 34.20
CA GLU A 19 1.17 0.86 33.61
C GLU A 19 0.70 2.00 34.53
N LEU A 20 -0.43 1.83 35.23
CA LEU A 20 -0.93 2.80 36.21
C LEU A 20 0.01 2.94 37.41
N ASP A 21 0.53 1.81 37.91
CA ASP A 21 1.47 1.81 39.03
C ASP A 21 2.77 2.54 38.69
N LEU A 22 3.31 2.35 37.49
CA LEU A 22 4.43 3.15 36.99
C LEU A 22 4.08 4.64 36.92
N CYS A 23 2.88 5.00 36.45
CA CYS A 23 2.46 6.39 36.35
C CYS A 23 2.36 7.09 37.72
N LYS A 24 1.93 6.38 38.77
CA LYS A 24 1.84 6.91 40.15
C LYS A 24 3.21 7.33 40.70
N MET A 25 4.29 6.68 40.27
CA MET A 25 5.66 7.03 40.69
C MET A 25 6.14 8.39 40.16
N PHE A 26 5.72 8.75 38.93
CA PHE A 26 6.23 9.93 38.25
C PHE A 26 5.34 11.17 38.41
N ASN A 27 4.02 11.00 38.51
CA ASN A 27 3.07 12.12 38.58
C ASN A 27 2.34 12.16 39.93
N LYS A 28 2.85 12.95 40.89
CA LYS A 28 2.35 12.99 42.28
C LYS A 28 0.88 13.40 42.46
N ASN A 29 0.33 14.21 41.56
CA ASN A 29 -1.06 14.71 41.61
C ASN A 29 -1.97 14.03 40.57
N ASN A 30 -1.57 12.87 40.06
CA ASN A 30 -2.33 12.14 39.04
C ASN A 30 -3.44 11.30 39.67
N VAL A 31 -4.64 11.38 39.11
CA VAL A 31 -5.71 10.40 39.36
C VAL A 31 -5.57 9.29 38.32
N ALA A 32 -4.96 8.17 38.73
CA ALA A 32 -4.70 7.02 37.88
C ALA A 32 -5.75 5.91 38.12
N PHE A 33 -6.42 5.42 37.07
CA PHE A 33 -7.46 4.41 37.20
C PHE A 33 -7.60 3.53 35.96
N GLN A 34 -8.02 2.28 36.14
CA GLN A 34 -8.27 1.37 35.03
C GLN A 34 -9.60 1.71 34.35
N TYR A 35 -9.55 1.94 33.04
CA TYR A 35 -10.72 2.30 32.24
C TYR A 35 -10.59 1.78 30.82
N ASP A 36 -11.55 0.98 30.38
CA ASP A 36 -11.68 0.58 28.99
C ASP A 36 -12.38 1.69 28.22
N PHE A 37 -11.59 2.60 27.66
CA PHE A 37 -12.09 3.81 27.01
C PHE A 37 -13.15 3.54 25.92
N LEU A 38 -13.07 2.39 25.25
CA LEU A 38 -13.95 2.05 24.13
C LEU A 38 -15.22 1.30 24.54
N ASN A 39 -15.29 0.77 25.78
CA ASN A 39 -16.41 -0.07 26.24
C ASN A 39 -17.07 0.42 27.53
N ASP A 40 -16.28 0.95 28.48
CA ASP A 40 -16.80 1.42 29.76
C ASP A 40 -17.66 2.68 29.60
N ASP A 41 -18.73 2.74 30.40
CA ASP A 41 -19.73 3.80 30.43
C ASP A 41 -20.16 4.26 29.03
N ILE A 42 -20.41 3.32 28.10
CA ILE A 42 -20.66 3.64 26.69
C ILE A 42 -21.78 4.66 26.51
N ASP A 43 -22.79 4.66 27.39
CA ASP A 43 -23.97 5.55 27.40
C ASP A 43 -23.90 6.71 28.39
N ILE A 44 -22.70 7.06 28.86
CA ILE A 44 -22.51 8.18 29.79
C ILE A 44 -23.02 9.51 29.21
N ASN A 45 -23.77 10.25 30.01
CA ASN A 45 -24.34 11.57 29.75
C ASN A 45 -24.61 12.31 31.08
N PRO A 46 -24.99 13.60 31.08
CA PRO A 46 -25.20 14.36 32.31
C PRO A 46 -26.17 13.73 33.34
N ASP A 47 -27.22 13.03 32.89
CA ASP A 47 -28.26 12.46 33.75
C ASP A 47 -27.79 11.22 34.54
N ASN A 48 -26.82 10.48 33.98
CA ASN A 48 -26.28 9.26 34.58
C ASN A 48 -24.81 9.38 35.01
N ALA A 49 -24.14 10.49 34.72
CA ALA A 49 -22.69 10.66 34.91
C ALA A 49 -22.23 10.33 36.34
N LYS A 50 -22.98 10.73 37.37
CA LYS A 50 -22.63 10.47 38.79
C LYS A 50 -22.78 9.01 39.24
N ARG A 51 -23.37 8.16 38.41
CA ARG A 51 -23.50 6.70 38.62
C ARG A 51 -22.48 5.90 37.81
N SER A 52 -21.67 6.57 36.98
CA SER A 52 -20.73 5.94 36.05
C SER A 52 -19.49 5.38 36.77
N LYS A 53 -18.82 4.42 36.12
CA LYS A 53 -17.50 3.95 36.54
C LYS A 53 -16.51 5.12 36.56
N LEU A 54 -16.57 6.01 35.56
CA LEU A 54 -15.71 7.19 35.50
C LEU A 54 -15.87 8.11 36.72
N TYR A 55 -17.09 8.36 37.19
CA TYR A 55 -17.31 9.19 38.40
C TYR A 55 -16.77 8.53 39.66
N ARG A 56 -16.85 7.20 39.76
CA ARG A 56 -16.30 6.44 40.90
C ARG A 56 -14.79 6.65 41.06
N PHE A 57 -14.06 6.72 39.96
CA PHE A 57 -12.60 6.81 39.97
C PHE A 57 -12.06 8.23 39.78
N ALA A 58 -12.77 9.07 39.03
CA ALA A 58 -12.36 10.43 38.67
C ALA A 58 -13.54 11.42 38.75
N PRO A 59 -14.11 11.64 39.95
CA PRO A 59 -15.27 12.52 40.11
C PRO A 59 -14.98 13.96 39.67
N GLU A 60 -13.76 14.47 39.91
CA GLU A 60 -13.37 15.82 39.48
C GLU A 60 -13.40 15.99 37.96
N LEU A 61 -13.02 14.96 37.19
CA LEU A 61 -13.11 14.99 35.73
C LEU A 61 -14.57 15.05 35.26
N VAL A 62 -15.45 14.27 35.89
CA VAL A 62 -16.88 14.27 35.57
C VAL A 62 -17.53 15.61 35.94
N GLU A 63 -17.25 16.17 37.12
CA GLU A 63 -17.75 17.49 37.50
C GLU A 63 -17.20 18.60 36.59
N ALA A 64 -15.97 18.46 36.10
CA ALA A 64 -15.41 19.36 35.09
C ALA A 64 -16.19 19.29 33.76
N MET A 65 -16.55 18.09 33.29
CA MET A 65 -17.40 17.94 32.09
C MET A 65 -18.82 18.49 32.30
N LEU A 66 -19.44 18.22 33.46
CA LEU A 66 -20.76 18.77 33.80
C LEU A 66 -20.78 20.30 33.88
N SER A 67 -19.63 20.91 34.22
CA SER A 67 -19.46 22.36 34.32
C SER A 67 -18.86 22.99 33.06
N ASP A 68 -18.80 22.26 31.94
CA ASP A 68 -18.22 22.70 30.66
C ASP A 68 -16.82 23.34 30.80
N LYS A 69 -15.95 22.72 31.59
CA LYS A 69 -14.54 23.14 31.66
C LYS A 69 -13.78 22.66 30.41
N PRO A 70 -12.78 23.42 29.93
CA PRO A 70 -11.86 22.98 28.90
C PRO A 70 -11.28 21.58 29.16
N LEU A 71 -11.36 20.71 28.15
CA LEU A 71 -10.92 19.32 28.24
C LEU A 71 -9.86 19.01 27.18
N VAL A 72 -8.74 18.43 27.60
CA VAL A 72 -7.69 17.94 26.70
C VAL A 72 -7.63 16.42 26.78
N PHE A 73 -7.93 15.76 25.66
CA PHE A 73 -7.63 14.35 25.48
C PHE A 73 -6.19 14.22 24.96
N TYR A 74 -5.27 13.81 25.83
CA TYR A 74 -3.88 13.56 25.47
C TYR A 74 -3.60 12.05 25.42
N GLN A 75 -3.47 11.49 24.22
CA GLN A 75 -3.63 10.04 24.02
C GLN A 75 -2.57 9.43 23.10
N ASN A 76 -2.26 8.17 23.37
CA ASN A 76 -1.51 7.28 22.48
C ASN A 76 -2.32 5.98 22.28
N PRO A 77 -3.41 6.01 21.49
CA PRO A 77 -4.25 4.84 21.27
C PRO A 77 -3.50 3.71 20.55
N PRO A 78 -3.95 2.45 20.68
CA PRO A 78 -3.36 1.32 19.97
C PRO A 78 -3.57 1.40 18.45
N TYR A 79 -2.58 0.93 17.67
CA TYR A 79 -2.56 1.05 16.20
C TYR A 79 -3.05 -0.19 15.44
N ALA A 80 -3.87 -1.03 16.07
CA ALA A 80 -4.37 -2.26 15.47
C ALA A 80 -5.64 -2.05 14.63
N THR A 81 -5.80 -2.89 13.61
CA THR A 81 -6.99 -2.98 12.76
C THR A 81 -7.40 -4.44 12.56
N SER A 82 -8.66 -4.69 12.24
CA SER A 82 -9.09 -6.03 11.80
C SER A 82 -8.29 -6.49 10.57
N GLY A 83 -7.71 -7.70 10.63
CA GLY A 83 -6.96 -8.31 9.53
C GLY A 83 -5.48 -7.93 9.41
N ASP A 84 -4.90 -7.23 10.40
CA ASP A 84 -3.47 -6.88 10.38
C ASP A 84 -2.58 -8.13 10.57
N LEU A 85 -1.66 -8.38 9.63
CA LEU A 85 -0.75 -9.53 9.60
C LEU A 85 0.47 -9.37 10.54
N ARG A 86 0.59 -8.23 11.22
CA ARG A 86 1.74 -7.90 12.09
C ARG A 86 1.66 -8.53 13.49
N PHE A 87 0.54 -9.18 13.82
CA PHE A 87 0.48 -10.10 14.95
C PHE A 87 0.75 -11.51 14.44
N ASP A 88 1.64 -12.20 15.14
CA ASP A 88 2.21 -13.50 14.83
C ASP A 88 1.24 -14.44 14.07
N SER A 89 1.78 -15.20 13.13
CA SER A 89 1.07 -16.10 12.20
C SER A 89 0.18 -17.18 12.86
N VAL A 90 0.27 -17.30 14.19
CA VAL A 90 -0.52 -18.20 15.05
C VAL A 90 -1.77 -17.52 15.64
N HIS A 91 -1.83 -16.18 15.64
CA HIS A 91 -2.90 -15.40 16.24
C HIS A 91 -3.37 -14.25 15.33
N HIS A 92 -4.04 -14.59 14.24
CA HIS A 92 -5.05 -13.70 13.68
C HIS A 92 -6.06 -13.37 14.78
N LYS A 93 -5.91 -12.25 15.47
CA LYS A 93 -6.91 -11.81 16.45
C LYS A 93 -8.10 -11.20 15.71
N ALA A 94 -8.90 -12.07 15.09
CA ALA A 94 -10.21 -11.70 14.61
C ALA A 94 -10.98 -11.02 15.75
N GLY A 95 -11.54 -9.84 15.50
CA GLY A 95 -12.32 -9.09 16.48
C GLY A 95 -11.55 -8.14 17.41
N VAL A 96 -10.26 -7.85 17.17
CA VAL A 96 -9.54 -6.80 17.94
C VAL A 96 -10.23 -5.44 17.88
N ALA A 97 -10.91 -5.14 16.77
CA ALA A 97 -11.65 -3.90 16.61
C ALA A 97 -13.08 -3.94 17.18
N ASN A 98 -13.56 -5.09 17.67
CA ASN A 98 -14.93 -5.19 18.17
C ASN A 98 -15.00 -4.57 19.57
N SER A 99 -15.65 -3.40 19.65
CA SER A 99 -15.95 -2.68 20.88
C SER A 99 -17.37 -2.12 20.80
N ALA A 100 -17.92 -1.71 21.93
CA ALA A 100 -19.20 -1.01 21.94
C ALA A 100 -19.13 0.31 21.13
N THR A 101 -17.97 0.98 21.14
CA THR A 101 -17.73 2.17 20.30
C THR A 101 -17.76 1.84 18.81
N HIS A 102 -17.19 0.70 18.39
CA HIS A 102 -17.23 0.25 17.00
C HIS A 102 -18.66 0.00 16.51
N ASP A 103 -19.52 -0.58 17.35
CA ASP A 103 -20.91 -0.82 16.98
C ASP A 103 -21.66 0.51 16.78
N LEU A 104 -21.44 1.49 17.66
CA LEU A 104 -21.98 2.85 17.47
C LEU A 104 -21.42 3.55 16.22
N MET A 105 -20.16 3.35 15.88
CA MET A 105 -19.57 3.87 14.64
C MET A 105 -20.21 3.25 13.39
N LYS A 106 -20.60 1.97 13.45
CA LYS A 106 -21.35 1.32 12.36
C LYS A 106 -22.75 1.88 12.23
N GLU A 107 -23.44 2.08 13.35
CA GLU A 107 -24.78 2.70 13.37
C GLU A 107 -24.74 4.14 12.82
N ALA A 108 -23.68 4.88 13.12
CA ALA A 108 -23.43 6.23 12.61
C ALA A 108 -22.82 6.26 11.19
N ASP A 109 -22.66 5.10 10.53
CA ASP A 109 -22.11 4.97 9.18
C ASP A 109 -20.73 5.66 9.01
N ILE A 110 -19.82 5.50 9.98
CA ILE A 110 -18.45 6.07 9.92
C ILE A 110 -17.52 5.30 8.95
N GLY A 111 -18.04 4.27 8.29
CA GLY A 111 -17.34 3.51 7.26
C GLY A 111 -16.22 2.61 7.82
N HIS A 112 -15.32 2.16 6.92
CA HIS A 112 -14.32 1.13 7.23
C HIS A 112 -13.33 1.52 8.33
N ALA A 113 -13.12 2.83 8.56
CA ALA A 113 -12.27 3.30 9.65
C ALA A 113 -12.76 2.85 11.04
N SER A 114 -14.03 2.43 11.21
CA SER A 114 -14.49 1.83 12.47
C SER A 114 -13.70 0.58 12.86
N GLU A 115 -13.10 -0.14 11.91
CA GLU A 115 -12.27 -1.31 12.18
C GLU A 115 -10.87 -0.97 12.73
N ASN A 116 -10.53 0.31 12.82
CA ASN A 116 -9.25 0.79 13.30
C ASN A 116 -9.38 1.38 14.73
N LEU A 117 -8.58 0.90 15.68
CA LEU A 117 -8.77 1.26 17.09
C LEU A 117 -8.56 2.76 17.37
N TYR A 118 -7.52 3.40 16.84
CA TYR A 118 -7.33 4.84 17.10
C TYR A 118 -8.47 5.70 16.52
N SER A 119 -9.15 5.21 15.47
CA SER A 119 -10.34 5.86 14.91
C SER A 119 -11.53 5.80 15.88
N GLN A 120 -11.68 4.68 16.58
CA GLN A 120 -12.68 4.53 17.66
C GLN A 120 -12.38 5.47 18.83
N PHE A 121 -11.12 5.67 19.18
CA PHE A 121 -10.73 6.65 20.20
C PHE A 121 -11.12 8.08 19.81
N PHE A 122 -10.86 8.50 18.57
CA PHE A 122 -11.30 9.80 18.07
C PHE A 122 -12.83 9.95 18.15
N TYR A 123 -13.58 8.93 17.71
CA TYR A 123 -15.04 8.93 17.78
C TYR A 123 -15.52 9.06 19.23
N ARG A 124 -14.95 8.27 20.15
CA ARG A 124 -15.30 8.29 21.57
C ARG A 124 -15.02 9.63 22.24
N CYS A 125 -13.91 10.29 21.92
CA CYS A 125 -13.64 11.65 22.41
C CYS A 125 -14.74 12.63 21.97
N ASN A 126 -15.17 12.54 20.71
CA ASN A 126 -16.26 13.37 20.23
C ASN A 126 -17.62 13.01 20.84
N MET A 127 -17.88 11.74 21.17
CA MET A 127 -19.08 11.37 21.92
C MET A 127 -19.15 12.06 23.29
N PHE A 128 -18.04 12.10 24.04
CA PHE A 128 -17.98 12.84 25.29
C PHE A 128 -18.31 14.33 25.08
N ARG A 129 -17.69 14.94 24.06
CA ARG A 129 -17.98 16.33 23.69
C ARG A 129 -19.47 16.55 23.41
N GLU A 130 -20.07 15.75 22.53
CA GLU A 130 -21.46 15.94 22.09
C GLU A 130 -22.45 15.72 23.22
N ARG A 131 -22.26 14.68 24.04
CA ARG A 131 -23.21 14.31 25.10
C ARG A 131 -23.16 15.20 26.32
N PHE A 132 -21.98 15.76 26.64
CA PHE A 132 -21.83 16.73 27.72
C PHE A 132 -21.92 18.18 27.22
N HIS A 133 -22.15 18.39 25.92
CA HIS A 133 -22.22 19.71 25.29
C HIS A 133 -20.95 20.56 25.54
N LEU A 134 -19.78 19.92 25.52
CA LEU A 134 -18.52 20.59 25.83
C LEU A 134 -18.16 21.61 24.73
N SER A 135 -17.92 22.85 25.15
CA SER A 135 -17.63 23.97 24.25
C SER A 135 -16.15 24.05 23.85
N HIS A 136 -15.24 23.48 24.64
CA HIS A 136 -13.80 23.50 24.38
C HIS A 136 -13.13 22.15 24.67
N VAL A 137 -12.85 21.41 23.60
CA VAL A 137 -12.17 20.12 23.62
C VAL A 137 -10.97 20.12 22.69
N VAL A 138 -9.82 19.68 23.17
CA VAL A 138 -8.59 19.48 22.38
C VAL A 138 -8.26 18.01 22.32
N LEU A 139 -8.00 17.49 21.11
CA LEU A 139 -7.48 16.16 20.86
C LEU A 139 -6.00 16.28 20.54
N ALA A 140 -5.15 15.75 21.40
CA ALA A 140 -3.69 15.76 21.29
C ALA A 140 -3.21 14.30 21.22
N THR A 141 -3.07 13.77 20.00
CA THR A 141 -3.04 12.32 19.80
C THR A 141 -1.84 11.86 18.98
N PHE A 142 -1.16 10.82 19.47
CA PHE A 142 -0.20 10.02 18.69
C PHE A 142 -0.95 8.93 17.89
N THR A 143 -0.91 8.99 16.57
CA THR A 143 -1.53 8.01 15.67
C THR A 143 -0.71 7.85 14.39
N LYS A 144 -1.10 6.91 13.51
CA LYS A 144 -0.68 7.00 12.10
C LYS A 144 -1.41 8.18 11.44
N SER A 145 -0.73 8.90 10.55
CA SER A 145 -1.31 10.05 9.83
C SER A 145 -2.40 9.70 8.81
N GLN A 146 -2.70 8.40 8.63
CA GLN A 146 -3.62 7.90 7.62
C GLN A 146 -5.07 8.38 7.79
N PHE A 147 -5.50 8.82 8.98
CA PHE A 147 -6.84 9.41 9.14
C PHE A 147 -6.99 10.78 8.44
N MET A 148 -5.88 11.45 8.13
CA MET A 148 -5.86 12.73 7.41
C MET A 148 -5.85 12.55 5.89
N ALA A 149 -5.27 11.46 5.39
CA ALA A 149 -5.03 11.22 3.96
C ALA A 149 -5.37 9.78 3.53
N GLY A 150 -6.36 9.15 4.15
CA GLY A 150 -6.61 7.71 4.00
C GLY A 150 -7.51 7.32 2.82
N GLY A 151 -7.90 8.28 1.98
CA GLY A 151 -8.88 8.08 0.92
C GLY A 151 -10.20 7.50 1.44
N ASN A 152 -10.87 6.69 0.63
CA ASN A 152 -12.20 6.13 0.94
C ASN A 152 -12.27 5.33 2.25
N TYR A 153 -11.17 4.70 2.70
CA TYR A 153 -11.18 3.94 3.94
C TYR A 153 -11.41 4.84 5.15
N PHE A 154 -10.80 6.03 5.17
CA PHE A 154 -10.90 7.00 6.26
C PHE A 154 -11.88 8.15 5.97
N GLY A 155 -12.31 8.36 4.73
CA GLY A 155 -13.03 9.56 4.29
C GLY A 155 -14.23 9.94 5.18
N LYS A 156 -15.08 8.99 5.55
CA LYS A 156 -16.23 9.28 6.43
C LYS A 156 -15.81 9.68 7.85
N LEU A 157 -14.76 9.07 8.41
CA LEU A 157 -14.18 9.50 9.68
C LEU A 157 -13.53 10.88 9.54
N THR A 158 -12.78 11.13 8.48
CA THR A 158 -12.14 12.41 8.18
C THR A 158 -13.20 13.52 8.13
N ASP A 159 -14.28 13.32 7.37
CA ASP A 159 -15.42 14.25 7.30
C ASP A 159 -16.09 14.43 8.67
N TYR A 160 -16.30 13.33 9.41
CA TYR A 160 -16.88 13.36 10.75
C TYR A 160 -16.03 14.20 11.72
N LEU A 161 -14.70 14.01 11.71
CA LEU A 161 -13.79 14.73 12.61
C LEU A 161 -13.63 16.18 12.20
N PHE A 162 -13.30 16.46 10.93
CA PHE A 162 -13.01 17.82 10.49
C PHE A 162 -14.26 18.69 10.34
N SER A 163 -15.47 18.12 10.30
CA SER A 163 -16.70 18.91 10.49
C SER A 163 -16.89 19.43 11.91
N ARG A 164 -16.08 18.98 12.88
CA ARG A 164 -16.21 19.28 14.33
C ARG A 164 -14.95 19.85 14.96
N TYR A 165 -13.78 19.52 14.40
CA TYR A 165 -12.48 19.93 14.88
C TYR A 165 -11.68 20.60 13.79
N GLU A 166 -10.85 21.55 14.19
CA GLU A 166 -9.87 22.21 13.35
C GLU A 166 -8.47 21.63 13.60
N TYR A 167 -7.75 21.37 12.52
CA TYR A 167 -6.32 21.05 12.61
C TYR A 167 -5.52 22.26 13.05
N LYS A 168 -4.76 22.15 14.13
CA LYS A 168 -3.90 23.25 14.63
C LYS A 168 -2.43 23.06 14.33
N SER A 169 -1.91 21.85 14.55
CA SER A 169 -0.51 21.51 14.28
C SER A 169 -0.28 20.02 14.37
N GLY A 170 0.88 19.58 13.91
CA GLY A 170 1.34 18.22 14.12
C GLY A 170 2.82 18.06 13.78
N PHE A 171 3.35 16.92 14.19
CA PHE A 171 4.71 16.51 13.84
C PHE A 171 4.78 15.01 13.57
N LEU A 172 5.77 14.60 12.80
CA LEU A 172 6.11 13.20 12.54
C LEU A 172 7.35 12.81 13.32
N LEU A 173 7.38 11.59 13.81
CA LEU A 173 8.60 10.94 14.32
C LEU A 173 8.68 9.50 13.81
N ASN A 174 9.91 8.97 13.76
CA ASN A 174 10.14 7.58 13.38
C ASN A 174 9.65 6.66 14.51
N ALA A 175 8.94 5.59 14.17
CA ALA A 175 8.45 4.66 15.19
C ALA A 175 9.57 3.88 15.90
N GLY A 176 10.73 3.72 15.26
CA GLY A 176 11.94 3.12 15.85
C GLY A 176 12.57 3.91 16.98
N GLU A 177 12.08 5.12 17.28
CA GLU A 177 12.43 5.84 18.51
C GLU A 177 11.79 5.20 19.76
N PHE A 178 10.78 4.34 19.58
CA PHE A 178 10.22 3.52 20.64
C PHE A 178 10.93 2.16 20.69
N ASN A 179 11.18 1.67 21.91
CA ASN A 179 11.79 0.36 22.10
C ASN A 179 10.96 -0.74 21.42
N ASP A 180 11.64 -1.74 20.87
CA ASP A 180 11.03 -2.92 20.23
C ASP A 180 10.12 -2.61 19.00
N THR A 181 10.31 -1.44 18.38
CA THR A 181 9.51 -1.01 17.22
C THR A 181 10.37 -0.88 15.95
N SER A 182 9.80 -1.26 14.80
CA SER A 182 10.46 -1.10 13.49
C SER A 182 10.63 0.37 13.11
N SER A 183 11.76 0.70 12.49
CA SER A 183 12.07 2.03 11.94
C SER A 183 11.47 2.30 10.55
N GLU A 184 10.65 1.40 10.01
CA GLU A 184 10.11 1.51 8.65
C GLU A 184 8.83 2.35 8.55
N TRP A 185 8.29 2.88 9.64
CA TRP A 185 7.02 3.62 9.63
C TRP A 185 7.00 4.81 10.58
N GLY A 186 6.15 5.79 10.28
CA GLY A 186 6.03 7.05 11.03
C GLY A 186 4.84 7.09 11.98
N ILE A 187 5.00 7.82 13.07
CA ILE A 187 3.92 8.22 13.99
C ILE A 187 3.73 9.73 13.85
N SER A 188 2.49 10.15 13.66
CA SER A 188 2.11 11.56 13.77
C SER A 188 1.59 11.86 15.17
N PHE A 189 2.06 12.96 15.75
CA PHE A 189 1.33 13.65 16.80
C PHE A 189 0.52 14.78 16.17
N THR A 190 -0.75 14.88 16.51
CA THR A 190 -1.65 15.91 15.96
C THR A 190 -2.42 16.61 17.07
N ILE A 191 -2.65 17.91 16.90
CA ILE A 191 -3.50 18.73 17.75
C ILE A 191 -4.72 19.16 16.94
N LEU A 192 -5.89 18.70 17.36
CA LEU A 192 -7.19 19.09 16.84
C LEU A 192 -7.96 19.85 17.92
N GLU A 193 -8.55 21.00 17.61
CA GLU A 193 -9.34 21.80 18.55
C GLU A 193 -10.80 21.85 18.11
N SER A 194 -11.73 21.61 19.04
CA SER A 194 -13.16 21.62 18.75
C SER A 194 -13.63 23.00 18.34
N ARG A 195 -14.57 23.06 17.40
CA ARG A 195 -15.24 24.30 17.00
C ARG A 195 -16.72 24.29 17.39
N ASN A 196 -17.26 25.49 17.57
CA ASN A 196 -18.69 25.72 17.75
C ASN A 196 -19.27 26.33 16.45
N ASN A 197 -20.27 25.66 15.87
CA ASN A 197 -21.20 26.21 14.85
C ASN A 197 -20.68 26.65 13.46
N GLN A 198 -19.61 26.06 12.91
CA GLN A 198 -19.30 26.20 11.47
C GLN A 198 -18.86 24.88 10.85
N LYS A 199 -19.50 24.48 9.74
CA LYS A 199 -19.03 23.35 8.90
C LYS A 199 -17.69 23.74 8.30
N TYR A 200 -16.64 23.05 8.71
CA TYR A 200 -15.30 23.22 8.16
C TYR A 200 -15.07 22.20 7.04
N SER A 201 -14.41 22.64 5.96
CA SER A 201 -13.93 21.75 4.91
C SER A 201 -12.66 21.05 5.41
N VAL A 202 -12.55 19.74 5.17
CA VAL A 202 -11.32 19.00 5.43
C VAL A 202 -10.14 19.74 4.76
N PRO A 203 -9.02 19.98 5.45
CA PRO A 203 -7.84 20.56 4.82
C PRO A 203 -7.38 19.74 3.62
N GLU A 204 -6.93 20.42 2.56
CA GLU A 204 -6.30 19.77 1.41
C GLU A 204 -4.88 19.29 1.75
N GLU A 205 -4.22 19.96 2.69
CA GLU A 205 -2.85 19.67 3.10
C GLU A 205 -2.70 19.79 4.62
N PHE A 206 -1.82 18.96 5.19
CA PHE A 206 -1.50 18.93 6.61
C PHE A 206 0.01 19.12 6.81
N PRO A 207 0.46 20.30 7.29
CA PRO A 207 1.88 20.55 7.55
C PRO A 207 2.35 19.80 8.79
N LEU A 208 3.30 18.90 8.62
CA LEU A 208 3.87 18.10 9.70
C LEU A 208 5.37 18.36 9.81
N THR A 209 5.81 18.92 10.93
CA THR A 209 7.24 19.03 11.21
C THR A 209 7.82 17.62 11.43
N VAL A 210 8.93 17.28 10.78
CA VAL A 210 9.60 15.99 11.00
C VAL A 210 10.63 16.15 12.12
N LYS A 211 10.51 15.31 13.14
CA LYS A 211 11.38 15.31 14.33
C LYS A 211 12.25 14.07 14.38
N ALA A 212 13.46 14.25 14.90
CA ALA A 212 14.41 13.17 15.19
C ALA A 212 15.13 13.43 16.52
N ILE A 213 15.67 12.37 17.13
CA ILE A 213 16.55 12.49 18.29
C ILE A 213 17.98 12.70 17.80
N GLU A 214 18.62 13.78 18.24
CA GLU A 214 20.05 14.01 18.10
C GLU A 214 20.71 13.89 19.49
N PRO A 215 21.76 13.05 19.67
CA PRO A 215 22.33 12.75 20.99
C PRO A 215 22.76 13.95 21.85
N ARG A 216 23.18 15.06 21.24
CA ARG A 216 23.67 16.27 21.91
C ARG A 216 22.59 17.33 22.08
N PHE A 217 21.64 17.41 21.15
CA PHE A 217 20.62 18.46 21.11
C PHE A 217 19.22 17.99 21.51
N GLY A 218 19.04 16.70 21.78
CA GLY A 218 17.74 16.11 22.09
C GLY A 218 16.85 16.07 20.85
N VAL A 219 15.57 16.38 21.01
CA VAL A 219 14.61 16.36 19.88
C VAL A 219 14.80 17.59 19.01
N ILE A 220 15.19 17.39 17.75
CA ILE A 220 15.39 18.45 16.75
C ILE A 220 14.37 18.35 15.62
N ASN A 221 14.15 19.45 14.91
CA ASN A 221 13.40 19.47 13.65
C ASN A 221 14.38 19.21 12.50
N ILE A 222 14.09 18.25 11.63
CA ILE A 222 14.98 17.87 10.51
C ILE A 222 14.42 18.24 9.14
N SER A 223 13.10 18.35 9.00
CA SER A 223 12.43 18.78 7.78
C SER A 223 10.96 19.13 8.07
N GLU A 224 10.23 19.54 7.05
CA GLU A 224 8.76 19.56 7.04
C GLU A 224 8.24 18.59 5.98
N HIS A 225 7.08 18.02 6.24
CA HIS A 225 6.37 17.17 5.31
C HIS A 225 4.93 17.67 5.15
N MET A 226 4.52 17.91 3.90
CA MET A 226 3.18 18.38 3.55
C MET A 226 2.30 17.21 3.11
N LEU A 227 1.63 16.57 4.07
CA LEU A 227 0.76 15.44 3.79
C LEU A 227 -0.49 15.90 3.01
N GLN A 228 -0.71 15.31 1.84
CA GLN A 228 -1.80 15.69 0.94
C GLN A 228 -3.06 14.85 1.19
N ASN A 229 -4.18 15.51 1.45
CA ASN A 229 -5.50 14.90 1.40
C ASN A 229 -6.07 14.96 -0.01
N LEU A 230 -5.55 14.07 -0.85
CA LEU A 230 -5.91 13.98 -2.25
C LEU A 230 -7.34 13.41 -2.41
N ASP A 231 -8.16 14.06 -3.24
CA ASP A 231 -9.47 13.51 -3.64
C ASP A 231 -9.26 12.16 -4.35
N THR A 232 -10.06 11.16 -3.98
CA THR A 232 -9.95 9.81 -4.55
C THR A 232 -10.18 9.75 -6.06
N LYS A 233 -10.87 10.74 -6.65
CA LYS A 233 -10.98 10.87 -8.12
C LYS A 233 -9.64 11.13 -8.80
N ASP A 234 -8.69 11.70 -8.06
CA ASP A 234 -7.36 12.06 -8.54
C ASP A 234 -6.30 11.02 -8.19
N PHE A 235 -6.68 9.91 -7.56
CA PHE A 235 -5.77 8.80 -7.27
C PHE A 235 -5.21 8.17 -8.55
N LEU A 236 -3.93 7.80 -8.54
CA LEU A 236 -3.31 7.05 -9.63
C LEU A 236 -4.04 5.74 -9.90
N SER A 237 -4.42 5.01 -8.84
CA SER A 237 -5.20 3.77 -8.97
C SER A 237 -6.58 3.98 -9.61
N LYS A 238 -7.23 5.14 -9.39
CA LYS A 238 -8.48 5.51 -10.04
C LYS A 238 -8.27 5.82 -11.53
N TRP A 239 -7.20 6.56 -11.85
CA TRP A 239 -6.81 6.86 -13.24
C TRP A 239 -6.57 5.59 -14.08
N VAL A 240 -6.00 4.54 -13.48
CA VAL A 240 -5.87 3.23 -14.17
C VAL A 240 -7.22 2.55 -14.37
N ARG A 241 -8.07 2.51 -13.32
CA ARG A 241 -9.41 1.90 -13.42
C ARG A 241 -10.28 2.58 -14.47
N ASP A 242 -10.11 3.88 -14.66
CA ASP A 242 -10.89 4.66 -15.63
C ASP A 242 -10.54 4.38 -17.09
N ALA A 243 -9.42 3.69 -17.36
CA ALA A 243 -9.09 3.22 -18.71
C ALA A 243 -9.68 1.83 -19.05
N LEU A 244 -10.25 1.11 -18.07
CA LEU A 244 -10.89 -0.17 -18.36
C LEU A 244 -12.18 0.05 -19.16
N PRO A 245 -12.49 -0.83 -20.13
CA PRO A 245 -13.80 -0.86 -20.76
C PRO A 245 -14.91 -1.03 -19.72
N LYS A 246 -16.14 -0.62 -20.07
CA LYS A 246 -17.26 -0.79 -19.15
C LYS A 246 -17.48 -2.29 -18.91
N ALA A 247 -17.83 -2.67 -17.69
CA ALA A 247 -17.96 -4.09 -17.32
C ALA A 247 -18.90 -4.91 -18.22
N LYS A 248 -19.88 -4.25 -18.87
CA LYS A 248 -20.83 -4.86 -19.83
C LYS A 248 -20.24 -5.13 -21.22
N GLU A 249 -19.12 -4.50 -21.57
CA GLU A 249 -18.42 -4.62 -22.85
C GLU A 249 -17.30 -5.67 -22.79
N ILE A 250 -16.97 -6.15 -21.59
CA ILE A 250 -15.91 -7.14 -21.37
C ILE A 250 -16.51 -8.54 -21.46
N ASP A 251 -15.91 -9.40 -22.29
CA ASP A 251 -16.17 -10.84 -22.29
C ASP A 251 -15.39 -11.50 -21.14
N TRP A 252 -16.13 -11.94 -20.12
CA TRP A 252 -15.56 -12.49 -18.89
C TRP A 252 -15.39 -14.01 -18.99
N CYS A 253 -14.33 -14.54 -18.40
CA CYS A 253 -14.28 -15.96 -18.08
C CYS A 253 -15.42 -16.31 -17.12
N GLU A 254 -15.95 -17.53 -17.26
CA GLU A 254 -16.88 -18.06 -16.26
C GLU A 254 -16.17 -18.13 -14.89
N PRO A 255 -16.90 -17.90 -13.79
CA PRO A 255 -16.34 -18.05 -12.46
C PRO A 255 -15.68 -19.42 -12.31
N ASP A 256 -14.51 -19.45 -11.68
CA ASP A 256 -13.74 -20.66 -11.39
C ASP A 256 -13.14 -21.40 -12.59
N THR A 257 -13.26 -20.88 -13.81
CA THR A 257 -12.65 -21.45 -15.03
C THR A 257 -11.33 -20.75 -15.42
N TYR A 258 -10.63 -20.16 -14.45
CA TYR A 258 -9.32 -19.54 -14.65
C TYR A 258 -8.50 -19.68 -13.36
N PRO A 259 -7.19 -19.98 -13.46
CA PRO A 259 -6.34 -20.12 -12.30
C PRO A 259 -6.07 -18.75 -11.67
N THR A 260 -5.97 -18.76 -10.34
CA THR A 260 -5.54 -17.58 -9.59
C THR A 260 -4.21 -17.82 -8.90
N PHE A 261 -3.34 -16.82 -8.91
CA PHE A 261 -1.96 -16.92 -8.45
C PHE A 261 -1.71 -16.14 -7.15
N THR A 262 -0.71 -16.61 -6.40
CA THR A 262 -0.14 -15.93 -5.22
C THR A 262 1.27 -15.44 -5.43
N SER A 263 1.99 -16.09 -6.34
CA SER A 263 3.32 -15.77 -6.83
C SER A 263 3.43 -16.32 -8.26
N ALA A 264 4.58 -16.17 -8.90
CA ALA A 264 4.79 -16.61 -10.28
C ALA A 264 4.39 -18.06 -10.56
N PHE A 265 4.74 -19.00 -9.68
CA PHE A 265 4.60 -20.44 -9.92
C PHE A 265 3.54 -21.11 -9.03
N LYS A 266 2.79 -20.34 -8.23
CA LYS A 266 1.89 -20.90 -7.21
C LYS A 266 0.46 -20.42 -7.37
N THR A 267 -0.42 -21.36 -7.70
CA THR A 267 -1.87 -21.17 -7.73
C THR A 267 -2.50 -21.26 -6.34
N LYS A 268 -3.74 -20.74 -6.20
CA LYS A 268 -4.52 -20.78 -4.96
C LYS A 268 -5.99 -21.07 -5.26
N GLU A 269 -6.42 -22.32 -5.11
CA GLU A 269 -7.82 -22.70 -5.35
C GLU A 269 -8.79 -22.22 -4.27
N LYS A 270 -8.34 -22.23 -3.01
CA LYS A 270 -9.13 -21.82 -1.84
C LYS A 270 -8.61 -20.48 -1.34
N SER A 271 -9.35 -19.41 -1.59
CA SER A 271 -9.10 -18.09 -1.01
C SER A 271 -10.23 -17.72 -0.06
N ALA A 272 -9.90 -17.00 1.02
CA ALA A 272 -10.91 -16.39 1.89
C ALA A 272 -11.69 -15.28 1.17
N HIS A 273 -11.16 -14.79 0.04
CA HIS A 273 -11.76 -13.76 -0.79
C HIS A 273 -12.28 -14.37 -2.08
N LYS A 274 -13.41 -13.86 -2.57
CA LYS A 274 -13.89 -14.18 -3.92
C LYS A 274 -12.85 -13.70 -4.95
N PRO A 275 -12.41 -14.56 -5.88
CA PRO A 275 -11.46 -14.15 -6.90
C PRO A 275 -12.04 -13.01 -7.76
N PRO A 276 -11.19 -12.08 -8.24
CA PRO A 276 -11.64 -11.00 -9.09
C PRO A 276 -12.05 -11.55 -10.46
N LYS A 277 -13.07 -10.93 -11.09
CA LYS A 277 -13.47 -11.30 -12.46
C LYS A 277 -12.29 -11.11 -13.42
N TYR A 278 -12.12 -12.04 -14.35
CA TYR A 278 -11.00 -12.06 -15.29
C TYR A 278 -11.52 -12.06 -16.75
N PRO A 279 -11.12 -11.11 -17.60
CA PRO A 279 -11.47 -11.10 -19.02
C PRO A 279 -10.83 -12.26 -19.80
N LYS A 280 -11.52 -12.80 -20.81
CA LYS A 280 -10.94 -13.84 -21.68
C LYS A 280 -9.73 -13.34 -22.48
N GLU A 281 -9.75 -12.08 -22.88
CA GLU A 281 -8.67 -11.44 -23.68
C GLU A 281 -7.61 -10.74 -22.81
N ALA A 282 -7.59 -10.99 -21.49
CA ALA A 282 -6.62 -10.36 -20.61
C ALA A 282 -5.18 -10.78 -20.96
N LEU A 283 -4.30 -9.79 -21.07
CA LEU A 283 -2.86 -9.96 -21.25
C LEU A 283 -2.17 -10.42 -19.95
N GLY A 284 -2.85 -10.27 -18.83
CA GLY A 284 -2.35 -10.59 -17.50
C GLY A 284 -3.15 -9.88 -16.42
N TYR A 285 -2.57 -9.77 -15.23
CA TYR A 285 -3.18 -9.09 -14.10
C TYR A 285 -2.18 -8.21 -13.35
N ALA A 286 -2.62 -7.03 -12.92
CA ALA A 286 -1.85 -6.14 -12.07
C ALA A 286 -2.52 -6.05 -10.69
N TRP A 287 -1.75 -6.30 -9.64
CA TRP A 287 -2.21 -6.20 -8.26
C TRP A 287 -1.56 -5.00 -7.58
N ASN A 288 -2.35 -4.16 -6.89
CA ASN A 288 -1.85 -3.10 -6.01
C ASN A 288 -2.82 -2.81 -4.85
N LYS A 289 -2.48 -3.18 -3.62
CA LYS A 289 -3.47 -3.22 -2.51
C LYS A 289 -4.06 -1.85 -2.12
N ALA A 290 -3.31 -0.76 -2.25
CA ALA A 290 -3.77 0.58 -1.90
C ALA A 290 -3.13 1.66 -2.80
N ASN A 291 -3.56 2.91 -2.62
CA ASN A 291 -3.03 4.05 -3.37
C ASN A 291 -1.84 4.75 -2.70
N ASN A 292 -1.41 4.31 -1.52
CA ASN A 292 -0.32 4.99 -0.80
C ASN A 292 1.06 4.36 -1.02
N VAL A 293 2.11 5.10 -0.64
CA VAL A 293 3.51 4.68 -0.77
C VAL A 293 3.85 3.46 0.08
N GLU A 294 3.33 3.35 1.30
CA GLU A 294 3.57 2.22 2.23
C GLU A 294 3.31 0.88 1.53
N LYS A 295 2.19 0.78 0.81
CA LYS A 295 1.80 -0.48 0.15
C LYS A 295 2.54 -0.74 -1.14
N SER A 296 3.06 0.28 -1.82
CA SER A 296 3.69 0.13 -3.15
C SER A 296 4.96 -0.71 -3.14
N LYS A 297 5.73 -0.73 -2.04
CA LYS A 297 6.99 -1.49 -1.96
C LYS A 297 6.77 -3.00 -2.10
N LEU A 298 5.79 -3.56 -1.38
CA LEU A 298 5.59 -5.02 -1.27
C LEU A 298 4.28 -5.50 -1.89
N GLU A 299 3.26 -4.66 -1.93
CA GLU A 299 1.90 -5.03 -2.34
C GLU A 299 1.59 -4.42 -3.72
N THR A 300 2.53 -4.59 -4.67
CA THR A 300 2.40 -4.22 -6.09
C THR A 300 3.13 -5.26 -6.96
N ALA A 301 2.42 -5.92 -7.87
CA ALA A 301 2.96 -7.00 -8.71
C ALA A 301 2.23 -7.12 -10.07
N LEU A 302 2.91 -7.71 -11.05
CA LEU A 302 2.34 -8.10 -12.36
C LEU A 302 2.34 -9.62 -12.49
N PHE A 303 1.35 -10.17 -13.18
CA PHE A 303 1.16 -11.62 -13.38
C PHE A 303 0.72 -11.91 -14.82
N SER A 304 1.07 -13.10 -15.34
CA SER A 304 0.53 -13.60 -16.62
C SER A 304 -0.93 -14.04 -16.54
N ALA A 305 -1.47 -14.21 -15.33
CA ALA A 305 -2.83 -14.65 -15.06
C ALA A 305 -3.40 -13.95 -13.83
N CYS A 306 -4.66 -14.25 -13.49
CA CYS A 306 -5.38 -13.57 -12.42
C CYS A 306 -4.68 -13.71 -11.04
N TYR A 307 -4.63 -12.62 -10.25
CA TYR A 307 -4.20 -12.68 -8.85
C TYR A 307 -5.37 -13.08 -7.94
N ARG A 308 -5.10 -13.86 -6.90
CA ARG A 308 -6.13 -14.46 -6.04
C ARG A 308 -6.97 -13.49 -5.21
N ASP A 309 -6.45 -12.30 -4.89
CA ASP A 309 -7.14 -11.33 -4.04
C ASP A 309 -7.66 -10.14 -4.88
N GLY A 310 -8.60 -9.39 -4.29
CA GLY A 310 -9.07 -8.13 -4.86
C GLY A 310 -8.01 -7.03 -4.88
N ASN A 311 -8.43 -5.79 -5.15
CA ASN A 311 -7.56 -4.61 -5.22
C ASN A 311 -6.51 -4.68 -6.35
N GLY A 312 -6.88 -5.21 -7.51
CA GLY A 312 -6.11 -5.11 -8.74
C GLY A 312 -7.00 -4.73 -9.91
N PHE A 313 -6.49 -4.97 -11.11
CA PHE A 313 -7.21 -4.87 -12.36
C PHE A 313 -6.59 -5.79 -13.41
N PRO A 314 -7.42 -6.36 -14.31
CA PRO A 314 -6.91 -7.08 -15.46
C PRO A 314 -6.14 -6.12 -16.38
N ILE A 315 -5.14 -6.67 -17.08
CA ILE A 315 -4.38 -5.97 -18.09
C ILE A 315 -5.00 -6.29 -19.44
N MET A 316 -5.49 -5.28 -20.13
CA MET A 316 -6.05 -5.35 -21.48
C MET A 316 -5.33 -4.36 -22.38
N LYS A 317 -5.55 -4.43 -23.69
CA LYS A 317 -4.88 -3.53 -24.64
C LYS A 317 -5.25 -2.06 -24.37
N GLU A 318 -6.48 -1.81 -23.92
CA GLU A 318 -7.09 -0.50 -23.70
C GLU A 318 -6.54 0.23 -22.47
N ASN A 319 -6.07 -0.51 -21.46
CA ASN A 319 -5.53 0.07 -20.23
C ASN A 319 -4.03 -0.23 -20.01
N PHE A 320 -3.40 -0.92 -20.96
CA PHE A 320 -2.01 -1.38 -20.85
C PHE A 320 -1.07 -0.23 -20.44
N ASP A 321 -1.18 0.91 -21.09
CA ASP A 321 -0.34 2.08 -20.82
C ASP A 321 -0.39 2.54 -19.34
N ARG A 322 -1.60 2.76 -18.82
CA ARG A 322 -1.81 3.24 -17.46
C ARG A 322 -1.42 2.21 -16.42
N VAL A 323 -1.69 0.94 -16.69
CA VAL A 323 -1.29 -0.20 -15.83
C VAL A 323 0.21 -0.20 -15.64
N ILE A 324 0.96 -0.12 -16.75
CA ILE A 324 2.41 -0.21 -16.75
C ILE A 324 3.05 1.02 -16.12
N ILE A 325 2.56 2.22 -16.42
CA ILE A 325 2.98 3.45 -15.74
C ILE A 325 2.73 3.33 -14.22
N ASN A 326 1.55 2.87 -13.81
CA ASN A 326 1.22 2.70 -12.39
C ASN A 326 2.16 1.70 -11.69
N PHE A 327 2.46 0.56 -12.31
CA PHE A 327 3.40 -0.40 -11.75
C PHE A 327 4.81 0.20 -11.62
N ALA A 328 5.33 0.79 -12.70
CA ALA A 328 6.68 1.32 -12.75
C ALA A 328 6.89 2.45 -11.73
N ILE A 329 5.97 3.43 -11.68
CA ILE A 329 5.99 4.54 -10.72
C ILE A 329 6.02 4.03 -9.28
N ARG A 330 5.13 3.11 -8.92
CA ARG A 330 5.06 2.54 -7.57
C ARG A 330 6.33 1.79 -7.18
N LYS A 331 6.89 1.01 -8.10
CA LYS A 331 8.06 0.18 -7.84
C LYS A 331 9.36 0.98 -7.82
N ALA A 332 9.47 2.05 -8.61
CA ALA A 332 10.63 2.96 -8.62
C ALA A 332 10.56 4.02 -7.50
N THR A 333 9.43 4.13 -6.79
CA THR A 333 9.30 5.04 -5.64
C THR A 333 10.18 4.55 -4.50
N LYS A 334 11.15 5.38 -4.10
CA LYS A 334 11.96 5.13 -2.91
C LYS A 334 11.06 5.24 -1.68
N HIS A 335 11.09 4.23 -0.82
CA HIS A 335 10.30 4.22 0.41
C HIS A 335 10.97 5.03 1.53
N SER A 336 10.18 5.75 2.31
CA SER A 336 10.56 6.38 3.57
C SER A 336 9.38 6.36 4.53
N TRP A 337 9.66 6.22 5.81
CA TRP A 337 8.67 6.32 6.88
C TRP A 337 7.98 7.70 6.94
N ILE A 338 8.61 8.73 6.37
CA ILE A 338 8.09 10.12 6.39
C ILE A 338 6.87 10.25 5.47
N PHE A 339 6.94 9.67 4.27
CA PHE A 339 5.95 9.84 3.21
C PHE A 339 5.21 8.52 2.90
N ASP A 340 5.26 7.53 3.80
CA ASP A 340 4.61 6.23 3.60
C ASP A 340 3.07 6.34 3.46
N LYS A 341 2.47 7.39 4.03
CA LYS A 341 1.03 7.69 3.91
C LYS A 341 0.65 8.56 2.73
N ASP A 342 1.61 9.00 1.92
CA ASP A 342 1.32 9.79 0.72
C ASP A 342 0.58 8.96 -0.31
N ASN A 343 -0.41 9.57 -0.95
CA ASN A 343 -1.17 8.97 -2.04
C ASN A 343 -0.59 9.38 -3.39
N TYR A 344 -0.44 8.42 -4.31
CA TYR A 344 -0.09 8.73 -5.68
C TYR A 344 -1.23 9.45 -6.39
N SER A 345 -0.92 10.57 -7.05
CA SER A 345 -1.84 11.27 -7.93
C SER A 345 -1.77 10.74 -9.35
N LYS A 346 -2.85 10.94 -10.11
CA LYS A 346 -2.84 10.80 -11.57
C LYS A 346 -1.80 11.77 -12.17
N PRO A 347 -1.19 11.45 -13.32
CA PRO A 347 -0.18 12.31 -13.89
C PRO A 347 -0.73 13.69 -14.24
N SER A 348 0.15 14.69 -14.10
CA SER A 348 -0.12 16.07 -14.48
C SER A 348 -0.35 16.23 -15.98
N ARG A 349 -0.95 17.36 -16.35
CA ARG A 349 -1.13 17.78 -17.75
C ARG A 349 0.17 17.85 -18.55
N LYS A 350 1.29 18.16 -17.89
CA LYS A 350 2.63 18.14 -18.50
C LYS A 350 2.97 16.79 -19.15
N LEU A 351 2.51 15.67 -18.58
CA LEU A 351 2.69 14.35 -19.19
C LEU A 351 1.56 14.01 -20.17
N LEU A 352 0.32 14.32 -19.80
CA LEU A 352 -0.86 13.91 -20.56
C LEU A 352 -1.06 14.67 -21.89
N ASP A 353 -0.60 15.91 -21.96
CA ASP A 353 -0.82 16.77 -23.12
C ASP A 353 0.35 16.74 -24.12
N ASP A 354 1.42 16.00 -23.83
CA ASP A 354 2.57 15.78 -24.73
C ASP A 354 2.70 14.29 -25.10
N PRO A 355 2.16 13.86 -26.27
CA PRO A 355 2.21 12.48 -26.71
C PRO A 355 3.62 11.90 -26.85
N LYS A 356 4.61 12.72 -27.23
CA LYS A 356 5.99 12.24 -27.42
C LYS A 356 6.61 11.90 -26.07
N THR A 357 6.43 12.80 -25.10
CA THR A 357 6.88 12.56 -23.72
C THR A 357 6.11 11.41 -23.09
N TYR A 358 4.79 11.33 -23.28
CA TYR A 358 3.97 10.23 -22.80
C TYR A 358 4.47 8.88 -23.31
N ASN A 359 4.69 8.74 -24.62
CA ASN A 359 5.14 7.49 -25.22
C ASN A 359 6.56 7.11 -24.80
N GLN A 360 7.47 8.08 -24.60
CA GLN A 360 8.79 7.78 -24.05
C GLN A 360 8.73 7.32 -22.60
N VAL A 361 7.96 7.99 -21.74
CA VAL A 361 7.73 7.57 -20.36
C VAL A 361 7.11 6.19 -20.31
N LEU A 362 6.13 5.91 -21.16
CA LEU A 362 5.50 4.59 -21.28
C LEU A 362 6.52 3.53 -21.71
N ALA A 363 7.34 3.79 -22.73
CA ALA A 363 8.35 2.85 -23.21
C ALA A 363 9.38 2.51 -22.11
N ASP A 364 9.85 3.51 -21.37
CA ASP A 364 10.71 3.32 -20.20
C ASP A 364 10.02 2.48 -19.12
N CYS A 365 8.75 2.78 -18.81
CA CYS A 365 7.96 2.02 -17.85
C CYS A 365 7.72 0.56 -18.30
N VAL A 366 7.51 0.29 -19.59
CA VAL A 366 7.36 -1.07 -20.15
C VAL A 366 8.64 -1.85 -19.91
N VAL A 367 9.79 -1.31 -20.33
CA VAL A 367 11.08 -1.98 -20.17
C VAL A 367 11.42 -2.23 -18.70
N TYR A 368 11.20 -1.23 -17.85
CA TYR A 368 11.40 -1.38 -16.41
C TYR A 368 10.50 -2.46 -15.81
N SER A 369 9.24 -2.51 -16.23
CA SER A 369 8.26 -3.48 -15.73
C SER A 369 8.60 -4.91 -16.11
N LEU A 370 9.10 -5.15 -17.33
CA LEU A 370 9.47 -6.49 -17.80
C LEU A 370 10.45 -7.21 -16.88
N PHE A 371 11.40 -6.46 -16.32
CA PHE A 371 12.53 -7.05 -15.60
C PHE A 371 12.52 -6.77 -14.09
N ASN A 372 11.41 -6.23 -13.57
CA ASN A 372 11.26 -5.98 -12.14
C ASN A 372 11.13 -7.27 -11.34
N THR A 373 11.61 -7.25 -10.10
CA THR A 373 11.56 -8.42 -9.22
C THR A 373 10.15 -8.81 -8.76
N TYR A 374 9.17 -7.92 -8.93
CA TYR A 374 7.75 -8.13 -8.65
C TYR A 374 6.91 -8.38 -9.91
N SER A 375 7.58 -8.55 -11.06
CA SER A 375 6.94 -8.98 -12.29
C SER A 375 6.96 -10.51 -12.36
N TYR A 376 5.91 -11.10 -11.83
CA TYR A 376 5.68 -12.55 -11.79
C TYR A 376 5.10 -13.08 -13.10
N GLN A 377 5.54 -12.50 -14.21
CA GLN A 377 5.16 -12.89 -15.56
C GLN A 377 5.98 -14.11 -15.95
N VAL A 378 5.28 -15.22 -16.15
CA VAL A 378 5.83 -16.52 -16.50
C VAL A 378 4.99 -17.18 -17.59
N SER A 379 5.58 -18.14 -18.28
CA SER A 379 4.84 -19.07 -19.12
C SER A 379 4.89 -20.47 -18.56
N LEU A 380 3.72 -21.07 -18.37
CA LEU A 380 3.55 -22.37 -17.70
C LEU A 380 2.57 -23.21 -18.51
N LYS A 381 2.87 -24.50 -18.69
CA LYS A 381 1.93 -25.50 -19.21
C LYS A 381 1.44 -26.39 -18.07
N ASN A 382 0.32 -27.08 -18.30
CA ASN A 382 -0.23 -28.06 -17.36
C ASN A 382 -0.43 -27.51 -15.93
N VAL A 383 -0.82 -26.24 -15.81
CA VAL A 383 -1.12 -25.64 -14.50
C VAL A 383 -2.41 -26.25 -13.98
N GLU A 384 -2.32 -27.05 -12.92
CA GLU A 384 -3.48 -27.63 -12.26
C GLU A 384 -4.22 -26.57 -11.42
N TYR A 385 -5.52 -26.47 -11.65
CA TYR A 385 -6.42 -25.64 -10.86
C TYR A 385 -7.86 -26.16 -10.95
N LYS A 386 -8.46 -26.51 -9.81
CA LYS A 386 -9.84 -27.02 -9.71
C LYS A 386 -10.09 -28.17 -10.69
N ASN A 387 -9.22 -29.19 -10.67
CA ASN A 387 -9.27 -30.38 -11.52
C ASN A 387 -9.18 -30.12 -13.04
N ASN A 388 -8.73 -28.93 -13.45
CA ASN A 388 -8.50 -28.58 -14.85
C ASN A 388 -7.03 -28.21 -15.05
N LEU A 389 -6.54 -28.42 -16.28
CA LEU A 389 -5.20 -28.02 -16.69
C LEU A 389 -5.27 -26.75 -17.56
N TYR A 390 -4.41 -25.79 -17.26
CA TYR A 390 -4.35 -24.51 -17.96
C TYR A 390 -2.98 -24.29 -18.59
N ASP A 391 -2.98 -23.70 -19.79
CA ASP A 391 -1.80 -23.13 -20.45
C ASP A 391 -1.75 -21.62 -20.20
N ILE A 392 -0.68 -21.16 -19.57
CA ILE A 392 -0.45 -19.77 -19.22
C ILE A 392 0.57 -19.19 -20.19
N LYS A 393 0.07 -18.38 -21.12
CA LYS A 393 0.90 -17.63 -22.07
C LYS A 393 1.46 -16.37 -21.41
N ASN A 394 2.73 -16.09 -21.63
CA ASN A 394 3.36 -14.87 -21.15
C ASN A 394 3.26 -13.77 -22.22
N GLN A 395 2.20 -12.96 -22.18
CA GLN A 395 2.04 -11.83 -23.11
C GLN A 395 3.08 -10.72 -22.94
N PHE A 396 3.87 -10.79 -21.87
CA PHE A 396 4.96 -9.88 -21.55
C PHE A 396 6.34 -10.37 -22.02
N PHE A 397 6.43 -11.45 -22.79
CA PHE A 397 7.72 -11.79 -23.39
C PHE A 397 8.14 -10.71 -24.41
N TRP A 398 9.43 -10.33 -24.39
CA TRP A 398 9.91 -9.11 -25.04
C TRP A 398 10.60 -9.33 -26.39
N LEU A 399 10.92 -10.58 -26.73
CA LEU A 399 11.49 -10.94 -28.03
C LEU A 399 10.41 -11.52 -28.94
N THR A 400 10.53 -11.23 -30.23
CA THR A 400 9.68 -11.85 -31.25
C THR A 400 9.95 -13.35 -31.36
N LYS A 401 8.99 -14.09 -31.93
CA LYS A 401 9.15 -15.51 -32.27
C LYS A 401 10.41 -15.78 -33.11
N GLN A 402 10.70 -14.88 -34.06
CA GLN A 402 11.88 -15.00 -34.92
C GLN A 402 13.19 -14.84 -34.14
N GLU A 403 13.27 -13.83 -33.26
CA GLU A 403 14.47 -13.57 -32.46
C GLU A 403 14.78 -14.70 -31.48
N ILE A 404 13.76 -15.19 -30.77
CA ILE A 404 13.94 -16.30 -29.82
C ILE A 404 14.22 -17.62 -30.52
N GLY A 405 13.58 -17.88 -31.68
CA GLY A 405 13.83 -19.06 -32.49
C GLY A 405 15.28 -19.13 -32.98
N LYS A 406 15.88 -17.98 -33.33
CA LYS A 406 17.30 -17.91 -33.67
C LYS A 406 18.20 -18.28 -32.48
N ILE A 407 17.92 -17.73 -31.29
CA ILE A 407 18.69 -18.05 -30.07
C ILE A 407 18.55 -19.55 -29.73
N ALA A 408 17.35 -20.11 -29.89
CA ALA A 408 17.06 -21.52 -29.66
C ALA A 408 17.86 -22.43 -30.61
N ALA A 409 17.91 -22.10 -31.90
CA ALA A 409 18.69 -22.82 -32.90
C ALA A 409 20.22 -22.76 -32.61
N GLU A 410 20.74 -21.59 -32.22
CA GLU A 410 22.15 -21.40 -31.83
C GLU A 410 22.54 -22.28 -30.63
N ASN A 411 21.58 -22.58 -29.74
CA ASN A 411 21.79 -23.40 -28.54
C ASN A 411 21.40 -24.88 -28.72
N LYS A 412 21.13 -25.35 -29.95
CA LYS A 412 20.66 -26.71 -30.24
C LYS A 412 19.41 -27.13 -29.43
N ASN A 413 18.58 -26.15 -29.10
CA ASN A 413 17.34 -26.35 -28.37
C ASN A 413 16.18 -25.77 -29.19
N SER A 414 16.10 -26.14 -30.47
CA SER A 414 15.10 -25.61 -31.41
C SER A 414 13.68 -26.07 -31.12
N ASP A 415 13.51 -27.17 -30.38
CA ASP A 415 12.21 -27.75 -30.05
C ASP A 415 11.46 -26.91 -29.01
N MET A 416 12.14 -26.21 -28.08
CA MET A 416 11.55 -25.30 -27.06
C MET A 416 10.25 -25.82 -26.40
N GLY A 417 10.12 -27.14 -26.32
CA GLY A 417 8.93 -27.84 -25.85
C GLY A 417 7.65 -27.71 -26.71
N PHE A 418 7.66 -27.02 -27.87
CA PHE A 418 6.61 -26.96 -28.90
C PHE A 418 7.04 -26.12 -30.13
N GLU A 419 6.34 -26.26 -31.27
CA GLU A 419 6.58 -25.46 -32.47
C GLU A 419 6.24 -23.97 -32.25
N ILE A 420 7.27 -23.16 -31.96
CA ILE A 420 7.16 -21.70 -31.73
C ILE A 420 6.32 -21.03 -32.82
N MET A 421 6.49 -21.46 -34.07
CA MET A 421 5.87 -20.82 -35.23
C MET A 421 4.34 -20.93 -35.25
N ASP A 422 3.77 -21.94 -34.59
CA ASP A 422 2.32 -22.21 -34.53
C ASP A 422 1.59 -21.39 -33.46
N ASP A 423 2.31 -20.74 -32.55
CA ASP A 423 1.75 -19.92 -31.49
C ASP A 423 1.66 -18.43 -31.89
N ASP A 424 0.94 -17.63 -31.12
CA ASP A 424 0.78 -16.20 -31.38
C ASP A 424 2.01 -15.40 -30.94
N GLU A 425 2.35 -14.35 -31.70
CA GLU A 425 3.36 -13.37 -31.26
C GLU A 425 2.91 -12.70 -29.96
N ARG A 426 3.82 -12.54 -28.99
CA ARG A 426 3.44 -11.97 -27.69
C ARG A 426 3.20 -10.47 -27.81
N PHE A 427 2.21 -9.98 -27.07
CA PHE A 427 1.77 -8.60 -27.13
C PHE A 427 2.92 -7.61 -26.92
N VAL A 428 3.73 -7.78 -25.87
CA VAL A 428 4.81 -6.81 -25.58
C VAL A 428 5.93 -6.84 -26.61
N ALA A 429 6.29 -8.00 -27.18
CA ALA A 429 7.23 -8.06 -28.28
C ALA A 429 6.75 -7.24 -29.50
N SER A 430 5.48 -7.40 -29.88
CA SER A 430 4.86 -6.61 -30.95
C SER A 430 4.81 -5.12 -30.61
N TRP A 431 4.46 -4.78 -29.37
CA TRP A 431 4.38 -3.41 -28.88
C TRP A 431 5.75 -2.72 -28.89
N LEU A 432 6.80 -3.38 -28.38
CA LEU A 432 8.16 -2.85 -28.39
C LEU A 432 8.66 -2.59 -29.80
N ASN A 433 8.31 -3.47 -30.75
CA ASN A 433 8.69 -3.31 -32.15
C ASN A 433 8.02 -2.09 -32.81
N SER A 434 6.76 -1.80 -32.45
CA SER A 434 6.03 -0.64 -32.98
C SER A 434 6.31 0.68 -32.25
N HIS A 435 7.04 0.65 -31.12
CA HIS A 435 7.36 1.84 -30.32
C HIS A 435 8.89 2.06 -30.16
N ARG A 436 9.71 1.49 -31.05
CA ARG A 436 11.18 1.52 -30.95
C ARG A 436 11.75 2.95 -30.93
N GLU A 437 11.09 3.88 -31.61
CA GLU A 437 11.47 5.29 -31.68
C GLU A 437 11.31 6.03 -30.34
N PHE A 438 10.44 5.54 -29.45
CA PHE A 438 10.19 6.14 -28.14
C PHE A 438 11.10 5.58 -27.04
N LEU A 439 11.74 4.43 -27.27
CA LEU A 439 12.69 3.85 -26.32
C LEU A 439 13.85 4.82 -26.06
N SER A 440 14.02 5.18 -24.80
CA SER A 440 15.17 5.95 -24.35
C SER A 440 16.47 5.15 -24.45
N ASN A 441 17.60 5.84 -24.28
CA ASN A 441 18.90 5.19 -24.25
C ASN A 441 19.00 4.19 -23.09
N GLU A 442 18.48 4.55 -21.91
CA GLU A 442 18.47 3.68 -20.73
C GLU A 442 17.64 2.41 -20.99
N ALA A 443 16.45 2.57 -21.57
CA ALA A 443 15.58 1.44 -21.91
C ALA A 443 16.20 0.52 -22.98
N LYS A 444 16.85 1.08 -23.99
CA LYS A 444 17.57 0.31 -25.03
C LYS A 444 18.71 -0.52 -24.44
N ILE A 445 19.48 0.06 -23.52
CA ILE A 445 20.57 -0.64 -22.84
C ILE A 445 20.02 -1.78 -21.99
N VAL A 446 18.96 -1.55 -21.20
CA VAL A 446 18.32 -2.60 -20.39
C VAL A 446 17.82 -3.77 -21.25
N LEU A 447 17.14 -3.50 -22.37
CA LEU A 447 16.70 -4.56 -23.30
C LEU A 447 17.87 -5.36 -23.88
N THR A 448 18.96 -4.67 -24.22
CA THR A 448 20.18 -5.28 -24.74
C THR A 448 20.81 -6.19 -23.70
N ASP A 449 21.02 -5.69 -22.48
CA ASP A 449 21.64 -6.43 -21.38
C ASP A 449 20.78 -7.61 -20.94
N ALA A 450 19.46 -7.43 -20.82
CA ALA A 450 18.53 -8.52 -20.52
C ALA A 450 18.56 -9.62 -21.58
N THR A 451 18.69 -9.25 -22.86
CA THR A 451 18.83 -10.20 -23.96
C THR A 451 20.18 -10.93 -23.91
N ASN A 452 21.25 -10.26 -23.49
CA ASN A 452 22.55 -10.91 -23.26
C ASN A 452 22.50 -11.90 -22.10
N VAL A 453 21.81 -11.54 -20.99
CA VAL A 453 21.54 -12.47 -19.88
C VAL A 453 20.77 -13.70 -20.37
N LEU A 454 19.71 -13.50 -21.16
CA LEU A 454 18.95 -14.60 -21.74
C LEU A 454 19.84 -15.53 -22.58
N LYS A 455 20.68 -14.98 -23.47
CA LYS A 455 21.60 -15.77 -24.31
C LYS A 455 22.61 -16.56 -23.47
N GLU A 456 23.23 -15.93 -22.46
CA GLU A 456 24.21 -16.58 -21.59
C GLU A 456 23.61 -17.74 -20.78
N THR A 457 22.36 -17.55 -20.34
CA THR A 457 21.65 -18.51 -19.49
C THR A 457 20.89 -19.59 -20.29
N PHE A 458 20.71 -19.40 -21.60
CA PHE A 458 19.85 -20.25 -22.42
C PHE A 458 20.24 -21.73 -22.41
N ARG A 459 21.53 -22.01 -22.46
CA ARG A 459 22.11 -23.36 -22.42
C ARG A 459 21.74 -24.19 -21.19
N TYR A 460 21.31 -23.54 -20.10
CA TYR A 460 20.92 -24.22 -18.85
C TYR A 460 19.45 -24.60 -18.81
N ARG A 461 18.63 -24.17 -19.78
CA ARG A 461 17.17 -24.42 -19.78
C ARG A 461 16.85 -25.91 -19.74
N VAL A 462 17.47 -26.72 -20.62
CA VAL A 462 17.21 -28.18 -20.68
C VAL A 462 17.58 -28.84 -19.36
N LEU A 463 18.81 -28.63 -18.90
CA LEU A 463 19.31 -29.22 -17.66
C LEU A 463 18.44 -28.85 -16.45
N LEU A 464 18.07 -27.58 -16.31
CA LEU A 464 17.29 -27.13 -15.16
C LEU A 464 15.80 -27.44 -15.27
N ASP A 465 15.26 -27.66 -16.48
CA ASP A 465 13.87 -28.10 -16.64
C ASP A 465 13.70 -29.58 -16.20
N GLU A 466 14.74 -30.40 -16.35
CA GLU A 466 14.78 -31.76 -15.80
C GLU A 466 14.75 -31.75 -14.26
N ASP A 467 15.55 -30.87 -13.64
CA ASP A 467 15.62 -30.74 -12.18
C ASP A 467 14.43 -30.00 -11.56
N TYR A 468 13.86 -29.03 -12.29
CA TYR A 468 12.80 -28.12 -11.84
C TYR A 468 11.69 -27.96 -12.90
N PRO A 469 10.98 -29.03 -13.26
CA PRO A 469 9.97 -29.01 -14.32
C PRO A 469 8.81 -28.04 -14.03
N GLU A 470 8.57 -27.70 -12.76
CA GLU A 470 7.56 -26.70 -12.38
C GLU A 470 7.83 -25.30 -12.94
N PHE A 471 9.08 -24.98 -13.27
CA PHE A 471 9.44 -23.68 -13.84
C PHE A 471 9.19 -23.59 -15.34
N ASN A 472 8.95 -24.72 -16.04
CA ASN A 472 8.68 -24.76 -17.48
C ASN A 472 9.68 -23.93 -18.31
N LEU A 473 10.98 -24.09 -18.05
CA LEU A 473 12.06 -23.28 -18.63
C LEU A 473 12.23 -23.49 -20.13
N LEU A 474 11.71 -24.58 -20.67
CA LEU A 474 11.73 -24.87 -22.10
C LEU A 474 10.75 -24.00 -22.92
N ARG A 475 9.73 -23.40 -22.30
CA ARG A 475 8.79 -22.50 -22.99
C ARG A 475 9.54 -21.36 -23.71
N TRP A 476 9.20 -21.10 -24.97
CA TRP A 476 9.87 -20.03 -25.72
C TRP A 476 9.61 -18.65 -25.12
N ASP A 477 8.41 -18.44 -24.59
CA ASP A 477 7.99 -17.22 -23.91
C ASP A 477 8.27 -17.23 -22.39
N ALA A 478 9.21 -18.09 -21.93
CA ALA A 478 9.67 -18.11 -20.55
C ALA A 478 10.18 -16.72 -20.13
N GLY A 479 9.52 -16.14 -19.14
CA GLY A 479 9.70 -14.75 -18.74
C GLY A 479 10.97 -14.48 -17.92
N TRP A 480 11.17 -13.22 -17.56
CA TRP A 480 12.30 -12.81 -16.74
C TRP A 480 12.38 -13.54 -15.41
N GLU A 481 11.23 -13.82 -14.79
CA GLU A 481 11.18 -14.57 -13.54
C GLU A 481 11.75 -15.98 -13.67
N GLN A 482 11.46 -16.68 -14.77
CA GLN A 482 12.04 -17.99 -15.06
C GLN A 482 13.56 -17.91 -15.29
N ILE A 483 14.02 -16.86 -15.99
CA ILE A 483 15.44 -16.61 -16.20
C ILE A 483 16.16 -16.31 -14.88
N ARG A 484 15.53 -15.59 -13.94
CA ARG A 484 16.08 -15.39 -12.60
C ARG A 484 16.23 -16.69 -11.82
N ARG A 485 15.35 -17.68 -12.01
CA ARG A 485 15.52 -19.02 -11.43
C ARG A 485 16.75 -19.72 -12.00
N ILE A 486 17.01 -19.58 -13.30
CA ILE A 486 18.25 -20.09 -13.91
C ILE A 486 19.48 -19.43 -13.30
N ILE A 487 19.51 -18.10 -13.21
CA ILE A 487 20.64 -17.35 -12.63
C ILE A 487 20.88 -17.76 -11.18
N HIS A 488 19.82 -17.92 -10.39
CA HIS A 488 19.92 -18.31 -9.00
C HIS A 488 20.52 -19.71 -8.83
N ASN A 489 20.06 -20.69 -9.61
CA ASN A 489 20.52 -22.08 -9.52
C ASN A 489 21.92 -22.28 -10.07
N THR A 490 22.29 -21.56 -11.13
CA THR A 490 23.63 -21.67 -11.75
C THR A 490 24.68 -20.82 -11.06
N LYS A 491 24.27 -19.80 -10.28
CA LYS A 491 25.14 -18.76 -9.70
C LYS A 491 26.04 -18.08 -10.74
N ALA A 492 25.64 -18.11 -12.02
CA ALA A 492 26.48 -17.74 -13.14
C ALA A 492 25.71 -16.85 -14.12
N SER A 493 25.97 -15.55 -14.06
CA SER A 493 25.85 -14.66 -15.22
C SER A 493 26.63 -13.38 -14.98
N ALA A 494 27.74 -13.21 -15.70
CA ALA A 494 28.48 -11.94 -15.69
C ALA A 494 27.62 -10.84 -16.32
N SER A 495 26.87 -11.18 -17.37
CA SER A 495 25.93 -10.24 -18.02
C SER A 495 24.90 -9.69 -17.03
N TYR A 496 24.40 -10.51 -16.11
CA TYR A 496 23.44 -10.09 -15.10
C TYR A 496 24.04 -9.15 -14.05
N ASN A 497 25.20 -9.51 -13.50
CA ASN A 497 25.80 -8.75 -12.40
C ASN A 497 26.49 -7.46 -12.87
N ASP A 498 27.24 -7.53 -13.97
CA ASP A 498 28.16 -6.47 -14.38
C ASP A 498 27.51 -5.45 -15.31
N TYR A 499 26.43 -5.83 -16.01
CA TYR A 499 25.78 -4.98 -17.02
C TYR A 499 24.30 -4.74 -16.72
N PHE A 500 23.48 -5.79 -16.64
CA PHE A 500 22.03 -5.65 -16.46
C PHE A 500 21.67 -4.93 -15.14
N LYS A 501 22.27 -5.31 -14.01
CA LYS A 501 21.97 -4.67 -12.72
C LYS A 501 22.27 -3.15 -12.76
N PRO A 502 23.47 -2.70 -13.17
CA PRO A 502 23.74 -1.27 -13.34
C PRO A 502 22.78 -0.56 -14.30
N SER A 503 22.50 -1.13 -15.49
CA SER A 503 21.62 -0.48 -16.46
C SER A 503 20.17 -0.41 -15.98
N TYR A 504 19.68 -1.45 -15.31
CA TYR A 504 18.36 -1.47 -14.69
C TYR A 504 18.22 -0.43 -13.58
N ASN A 505 19.24 -0.29 -12.73
CA ASN A 505 19.27 0.75 -11.69
C ASN A 505 19.26 2.17 -12.28
N ASN A 506 19.95 2.39 -13.40
CA ASN A 506 19.92 3.69 -14.09
C ASN A 506 18.53 4.01 -14.64
N LEU A 507 17.85 3.02 -15.23
CA LEU A 507 16.46 3.18 -15.67
C LEU A 507 15.51 3.43 -14.49
N GLU A 508 15.70 2.74 -13.36
CA GLU A 508 14.93 2.96 -12.14
C GLU A 508 15.09 4.40 -11.61
N GLN A 509 16.33 4.92 -11.57
CA GLN A 509 16.60 6.29 -11.16
C GLN A 509 15.93 7.32 -12.07
N LYS A 510 15.90 7.06 -13.38
CA LYS A 510 15.19 7.90 -14.34
C LYS A 510 13.69 7.91 -14.09
N ILE A 511 13.09 6.74 -13.90
CA ILE A 511 11.65 6.62 -13.56
C ILE A 511 11.35 7.27 -12.21
N ASN A 512 12.27 7.20 -11.25
CA ASN A 512 12.13 7.92 -9.98
C ASN A 512 12.02 9.44 -10.18
N GLY A 513 12.74 10.01 -11.16
CA GLY A 513 12.58 11.41 -11.56
C GLY A 513 11.18 11.73 -12.10
N TYR A 514 10.62 10.85 -12.94
CA TYR A 514 9.27 11.00 -13.52
C TYR A 514 8.18 11.17 -12.46
N ILE A 515 8.34 10.53 -11.30
CA ILE A 515 7.38 10.60 -10.17
C ILE A 515 7.08 12.06 -9.82
N TYR A 516 8.12 12.87 -9.65
CA TYR A 516 7.98 14.26 -9.25
C TYR A 516 7.81 15.19 -10.44
N ASP A 517 8.50 14.92 -11.55
CA ASP A 517 8.47 15.76 -12.75
C ASP A 517 7.09 15.82 -13.42
N TYR A 518 6.29 14.76 -13.22
CA TYR A 518 4.94 14.64 -13.74
C TYR A 518 3.85 14.56 -12.67
N GLY A 519 4.19 14.83 -11.40
CA GLY A 519 3.22 15.05 -10.32
C GLY A 519 2.52 13.80 -9.78
N PHE A 520 3.13 12.63 -9.91
CA PHE A 520 2.62 11.42 -9.26
C PHE A 520 2.75 11.50 -7.73
N LEU A 521 3.78 12.18 -7.21
CA LEU A 521 3.93 12.62 -5.82
C LEU A 521 4.45 14.05 -5.79
N LYS A 522 4.19 14.78 -4.69
CA LYS A 522 4.84 16.08 -4.43
C LYS A 522 6.20 15.86 -3.76
N ARG A 523 7.12 16.81 -3.94
CA ARG A 523 8.45 16.79 -3.30
C ARG A 523 8.38 17.19 -1.83
#